data_AF-A0A844IMN9-F1
#
_entry.id   AF-A0A844IMN9-F1
#
_cell.length_a   1.000
_cell.length_b   1.000
_cell.length_c   1.000
_cell.angle_alpha   90.00
_cell.angle_beta   90.00
_cell.angle_gamma   90.00
#
_symmetry.space_group_name_H-M   'P 1'
#
loop_
_entity.id
_entity.type
_entity.pdbx_description
1 polymer ?
#
loop_
_entity_poly.entity_id
_entity_poly.type
_entity_poly.pdbx_seq_one_letter_code
_entity_poly.pdbx_strand_id
1 'polypeptide(L)'
;MANLYVVLWAVIPPLLFLWFYYRRTPAAPPWLNLLILFIIGAISGFAALGWEWAMENVANRVLDWQQIQRHFSGVVFRQILAIAPIEEGCKLVAVILPICYLQRQYHLRATTVFLFTIAVALGFTAEETWIYLSHGTSSILDRIIGTPVHAMFSAPWGYALGIYISARRRLNRDRDLIFIAWLNSVCFHALVNILSISVRFSQPTNLLIYGLFPLLLWMFWRWEQLLRKLQRKHPLVLISGHTSSARTWQRGLVLLILSLGGNSLFGLLILARKISPLRWELWFDPKIFWFIVQELLFNFGLGLLAWLIYRYLRSLASRWYFFKR
;
A
#
# COMPACT_ATOMS: atom_id res chain seq x y z
N MET A 1 -21.70 19.41 10.18
CA MET A 1 -21.56 18.37 11.22
C MET A 1 -20.90 17.17 10.56
N ALA A 2 -19.71 16.75 11.01
CA ALA A 2 -19.10 15.55 10.46
C ALA A 2 -20.06 14.37 10.69
N ASN A 3 -20.56 13.77 9.61
CA ASN A 3 -21.46 12.64 9.71
C ASN A 3 -20.70 11.50 10.40
N LEU A 4 -21.14 11.09 11.60
CA LEU A 4 -20.51 10.02 12.38
C LEU A 4 -20.27 8.77 11.52
N TYR A 5 -21.19 8.48 10.59
CA TYR A 5 -21.07 7.43 9.60
C TYR A 5 -19.76 7.51 8.77
N VAL A 6 -19.42 8.71 8.29
CA VAL A 6 -18.21 8.95 7.49
C VAL A 6 -16.95 8.72 8.33
N VAL A 7 -16.96 9.19 9.58
CA VAL A 7 -15.84 8.98 10.52
C VAL A 7 -15.64 7.50 10.81
N LEU A 8 -16.73 6.74 11.03
CA LEU A 8 -16.66 5.29 11.28
C LEU A 8 -16.04 4.55 10.09
N TRP A 9 -16.47 4.84 8.86
CA TRP A 9 -15.90 4.22 7.65
C TRP A 9 -14.46 4.62 7.38
N ALA A 10 -14.03 5.80 7.84
CA ALA A 10 -12.65 6.24 7.74
C ALA A 10 -11.72 5.54 8.74
N VAL A 11 -12.21 5.25 9.96
CA VAL A 11 -11.37 4.77 11.06
C VAL A 11 -11.42 3.25 11.24
N ILE A 12 -12.57 2.61 11.06
CA ILE A 12 -12.74 1.17 11.34
C ILE A 12 -11.84 0.29 10.46
N PRO A 13 -11.82 0.43 9.11
CA PRO A 13 -10.99 -0.45 8.28
C PRO A 13 -9.49 -0.36 8.60
N PRO A 14 -8.89 0.85 8.75
CA PRO A 14 -7.50 0.97 9.20
C PRO A 14 -7.24 0.35 10.58
N LEU A 15 -8.13 0.54 11.57
CA LEU A 15 -7.95 -0.06 12.89
C LEU A 15 -8.07 -1.59 12.87
N LEU A 16 -8.99 -2.15 12.10
CA LEU A 16 -9.10 -3.61 11.92
C LEU A 16 -7.83 -4.19 11.28
N PHE A 17 -7.26 -3.46 10.32
CA PHE A 17 -6.03 -3.86 9.66
C PHE A 17 -4.82 -3.76 10.61
N LEU A 18 -4.75 -2.71 11.43
CA LEU A 18 -3.75 -2.57 12.48
C LEU A 18 -3.86 -3.72 13.50
N TRP A 19 -5.07 -4.05 13.93
CA TRP A 19 -5.35 -5.17 14.83
C TRP A 19 -4.93 -6.52 14.24
N PHE A 20 -5.15 -6.73 12.94
CA PHE A 20 -4.68 -7.93 12.24
C PHE A 20 -3.14 -8.07 12.33
N TYR A 21 -2.38 -7.00 12.10
CA TYR A 21 -0.92 -7.03 12.21
C TYR A 21 -0.41 -7.06 13.66
N TYR A 22 -1.14 -6.45 14.59
CA TYR A 22 -0.88 -6.55 16.02
C TYR A 22 -0.86 -8.01 16.46
N ARG A 23 -1.91 -8.77 16.13
CA ARG A 23 -2.01 -10.21 16.47
C ARG A 23 -0.91 -11.07 15.83
N ARG A 24 -0.34 -10.62 14.70
CA ARG A 24 0.71 -11.35 13.97
C ARG A 24 2.12 -10.97 14.42
N THR A 25 2.28 -9.96 15.28
CA THR A 25 3.59 -9.43 15.70
C THR A 25 4.03 -10.04 17.03
N PRO A 26 5.12 -10.82 17.08
CA PRO A 26 5.66 -11.33 18.33
C PRO A 26 6.08 -10.17 19.25
N ALA A 27 5.71 -10.23 20.53
CA ALA A 27 5.96 -9.17 21.52
C ALA A 27 5.45 -7.80 21.05
N ALA A 28 4.17 -7.73 20.68
CA ALA A 28 3.53 -6.48 20.30
C ALA A 28 3.55 -5.47 21.47
N PRO A 29 3.78 -4.18 21.20
CA PRO A 29 3.76 -3.12 22.20
C PRO A 29 2.36 -2.94 22.80
N PRO A 30 2.21 -2.23 23.94
CA PRO A 30 0.90 -1.87 24.48
C PRO A 30 0.01 -1.21 23.42
N TRP A 31 -1.25 -1.62 23.35
CA TRP A 31 -2.20 -1.12 22.35
C TRP A 31 -2.38 0.40 22.39
N LEU A 32 -2.29 1.01 23.57
CA LEU A 32 -2.35 2.47 23.75
C LEU A 32 -1.26 3.19 22.95
N ASN A 33 -0.03 2.67 22.93
CA ASN A 33 1.06 3.26 22.16
C ASN A 33 0.77 3.22 20.65
N LEU A 34 0.13 2.13 20.18
CA LEU A 34 -0.29 2.00 18.80
C LEU A 34 -1.41 2.96 18.43
N LEU A 35 -2.38 3.17 19.32
CA LEU A 35 -3.44 4.15 19.08
C LEU A 35 -2.93 5.58 19.11
N ILE A 36 -2.01 5.91 20.02
CA ILE A 36 -1.37 7.23 20.04
C ILE A 36 -0.63 7.45 18.72
N LEU A 37 0.13 6.47 18.24
CA LEU A 37 0.82 6.56 16.95
C LEU A 37 -0.14 6.63 15.76
N PHE A 38 -1.28 5.93 15.82
CA PHE A 38 -2.34 6.06 14.83
C PHE A 38 -2.89 7.50 14.80
N ILE A 39 -3.16 8.11 15.96
CA ILE A 39 -3.61 9.50 16.05
C ILE A 39 -2.54 10.46 15.53
N ILE A 40 -1.26 10.25 15.89
CA ILE A 40 -0.13 11.04 15.37
C ILE A 40 -0.05 10.90 13.84
N GLY A 41 -0.33 9.71 13.30
CA GLY A 41 -0.47 9.47 11.86
C GLY A 41 -1.55 10.32 11.21
N ALA A 42 -2.75 10.36 11.80
CA ALA A 42 -3.83 11.22 11.31
C ALA A 42 -3.45 12.71 11.36
N ILE A 43 -2.82 13.17 12.45
CA ILE A 43 -2.30 14.54 12.57
C ILE A 43 -1.26 14.83 11.49
N SER A 44 -0.39 13.85 11.18
CA SER A 44 0.61 14.00 10.11
C SER A 44 -0.01 14.09 8.72
N GLY A 45 -1.20 13.51 8.51
CA GLY A 45 -2.02 13.68 7.30
C GLY A 45 -2.44 15.13 7.10
N PHE A 46 -3.03 15.74 8.13
CA PHE A 46 -3.37 17.17 8.11
C PHE A 46 -2.14 18.06 7.89
N ALA A 47 -1.01 17.73 8.51
CA ALA A 47 0.23 18.46 8.31
C ALA A 47 0.71 18.36 6.84
N ALA A 48 0.67 17.17 6.24
CA ALA A 48 1.03 16.96 4.84
C ALA A 48 0.12 17.76 3.91
N LEU A 49 -1.20 17.72 4.13
CA LEU A 49 -2.17 18.51 3.37
C LEU A 49 -1.87 20.02 3.45
N GLY A 50 -1.53 20.52 4.64
CA GLY A 50 -1.14 21.92 4.82
C GLY A 50 0.13 22.29 4.04
N TRP A 51 1.15 21.43 4.05
CA TRP A 51 2.38 21.62 3.29
C TRP A 51 2.15 21.57 1.78
N GLU A 52 1.33 20.63 1.30
CA GLU A 52 0.94 20.53 -0.10
C GLU A 52 0.21 21.78 -0.57
N TRP A 53 -0.77 22.25 0.21
CA TRP A 53 -1.51 23.48 -0.11
C TRP A 53 -0.58 24.70 -0.15
N ALA A 54 0.34 24.84 0.80
CA ALA A 54 1.32 25.91 0.80
C ALA A 54 2.24 25.85 -0.44
N MET A 55 2.72 24.66 -0.79
CA MET A 55 3.58 24.45 -1.96
C MET A 55 2.84 24.75 -3.26
N GLU A 56 1.60 24.30 -3.41
CA GLU A 56 0.78 24.57 -4.59
C GLU A 56 0.44 26.05 -4.74
N ASN A 57 0.17 26.76 -3.63
CA ASN A 57 -0.04 28.21 -3.67
C ASN A 57 1.20 28.97 -4.16
N VAL A 58 2.39 28.58 -3.69
CA VAL A 58 3.65 29.18 -4.16
C VAL A 58 3.87 28.85 -5.63
N ALA A 59 3.69 27.59 -6.04
CA ALA A 59 3.88 27.16 -7.42
C ALA A 59 2.91 27.87 -8.39
N ASN A 60 1.65 28.05 -8.00
CA ASN A 60 0.65 28.76 -8.81
C ASN A 60 1.02 30.23 -9.05
N ARG A 61 1.65 30.89 -8.06
CA ARG A 61 2.10 32.29 -8.23
C ARG A 61 3.27 32.45 -9.20
N VAL A 62 4.05 31.38 -9.43
CA VAL A 62 5.29 31.44 -10.22
C VAL A 62 5.16 30.82 -11.60
N LEU A 63 4.42 29.70 -11.75
CA LEU A 63 4.47 28.84 -12.94
C LEU A 63 3.09 28.51 -13.54
N ASP A 64 2.01 29.18 -13.14
CA ASP A 64 0.62 28.82 -13.50
C ASP A 64 0.39 27.29 -13.36
N TRP A 65 0.69 26.80 -12.16
CA TRP A 65 0.77 25.38 -11.85
C TRP A 65 -0.56 24.65 -12.10
N GLN A 66 -1.71 25.32 -11.93
CA GLN A 66 -3.03 24.80 -12.28
C GLN A 66 -3.17 24.45 -13.76
N GLN A 67 -2.61 25.24 -14.68
CA GLN A 67 -2.65 24.93 -16.10
C GLN A 67 -1.82 23.68 -16.43
N ILE A 68 -0.62 23.59 -15.85
CA ILE A 68 0.29 22.44 -16.06
C ILE A 68 -0.36 21.12 -15.62
N GLN A 69 -1.07 21.13 -14.49
CA GLN A 69 -1.74 19.94 -13.94
C GLN A 69 -2.90 19.40 -14.79
N ARG A 70 -3.39 20.14 -15.80
CA ARG A 70 -4.40 19.64 -16.74
C ARG A 70 -3.86 18.54 -17.64
N HIS A 71 -2.54 18.49 -17.83
CA HIS A 71 -1.87 17.46 -18.61
C HIS A 71 -1.38 16.32 -17.70
N PHE A 72 -1.34 15.11 -18.27
CA PHE A 72 -0.84 13.93 -17.54
C PHE A 72 0.58 14.13 -17.01
N SER A 73 1.46 14.77 -17.79
CA SER A 73 2.82 15.12 -17.37
C SER A 73 2.84 16.03 -16.14
N GLY A 74 1.95 17.03 -16.08
CA GLY A 74 1.83 17.90 -14.91
C GLY A 74 1.39 17.15 -13.66
N VAL A 75 0.47 16.20 -13.80
CA VAL A 75 0.08 15.31 -12.69
C VAL A 75 1.27 14.46 -12.24
N VAL A 76 2.04 13.89 -13.17
CA VAL A 76 3.25 13.12 -12.83
C VAL A 76 4.26 13.98 -12.05
N PHE A 77 4.53 15.21 -12.49
CA PHE A 77 5.43 16.12 -11.78
C PHE A 77 4.93 16.46 -10.38
N ARG A 78 3.63 16.75 -10.23
CA ARG A 78 2.99 17.01 -8.94
C ARG A 78 3.17 15.84 -7.98
N GLN A 79 2.98 14.61 -8.45
CA GLN A 79 3.12 13.41 -7.62
C GLN A 79 4.57 13.19 -7.16
N ILE A 80 5.55 13.39 -8.05
CA ILE A 80 6.96 13.12 -7.75
C ILE A 80 7.60 14.20 -6.89
N LEU A 81 7.25 15.48 -7.09
CA LEU A 81 7.95 16.61 -6.46
C LEU A 81 7.24 17.15 -5.23
N ALA A 82 5.91 17.02 -5.16
CA ALA A 82 5.11 17.60 -4.08
C ALA A 82 4.52 16.50 -3.19
N ILE A 83 3.52 15.78 -3.70
CA ILE A 83 2.67 14.92 -2.86
C ILE A 83 3.48 13.80 -2.22
N ALA A 84 4.07 12.92 -3.02
CA ALA A 84 4.72 11.73 -2.47
C ALA A 84 5.88 12.05 -1.51
N PRO A 85 6.79 13.01 -1.79
CA PRO A 85 7.82 13.42 -0.83
C PRO A 85 7.26 14.03 0.45
N ILE A 86 6.29 14.94 0.36
CA ILE A 86 5.71 15.64 1.53
C ILE A 86 5.02 14.62 2.43
N GLU A 87 4.14 13.81 1.85
CA GLU A 87 3.39 12.82 2.62
C GLU A 87 4.28 11.78 3.30
N GLU A 88 5.22 11.17 2.55
CA GLU A 88 6.11 10.15 3.12
C GLU A 88 7.11 10.76 4.11
N GLY A 89 7.53 12.01 3.89
CA GLY A 89 8.33 12.78 4.85
C GLY A 89 7.58 13.03 6.16
N CYS A 90 6.33 13.47 6.10
CA CYS A 90 5.48 13.70 7.27
C CYS A 90 5.27 12.40 8.07
N LYS A 91 4.96 11.28 7.40
CA LYS A 91 4.84 9.96 8.03
C LYS A 91 6.14 9.53 8.70
N LEU A 92 7.28 9.73 8.04
CA LEU A 92 8.59 9.38 8.60
C LEU A 92 8.88 10.16 9.89
N VAL A 93 8.64 11.48 9.89
CA VAL A 93 8.82 12.33 11.09
C VAL A 93 7.87 11.90 12.21
N ALA A 94 6.61 11.62 11.87
CA ALA A 94 5.59 11.13 12.78
C ALA A 94 5.95 9.79 13.46
N VAL A 95 6.78 8.97 12.81
CA VAL A 95 7.34 7.74 13.40
C VAL A 95 8.61 8.02 14.20
N ILE A 96 9.55 8.83 13.68
CA ILE A 96 10.86 9.05 14.31
C ILE A 96 10.72 9.79 15.64
N LEU A 97 9.89 10.83 15.73
CA LEU A 97 9.79 11.65 16.94
C LEU A 97 9.34 10.83 18.17
N PRO A 98 8.24 10.05 18.13
CA PRO A 98 7.83 9.25 19.28
C PRO A 98 8.81 8.11 19.55
N ILE A 99 9.40 7.51 18.53
CA ILE A 99 10.39 6.45 18.68
C ILE A 99 11.63 6.94 19.42
N CYS A 100 12.12 8.15 19.14
CA CYS A 100 13.27 8.71 19.85
C CYS A 100 13.01 8.82 21.37
N TYR A 101 11.78 9.09 21.76
CA TYR A 101 11.33 9.08 23.16
C TYR A 101 11.18 7.64 23.70
N LEU A 102 10.38 6.81 23.03
CA LEU A 102 10.05 5.46 23.47
C LEU A 102 11.26 4.52 23.50
N GLN A 103 12.24 4.71 22.62
CA GLN A 103 13.45 3.88 22.57
C GLN A 103 14.30 4.03 23.83
N ARG A 104 14.30 5.21 24.47
CA ARG A 104 15.03 5.45 25.71
C ARG A 104 14.44 4.67 26.88
N GLN A 105 13.14 4.40 26.84
CA GLN A 105 12.40 3.77 27.94
C GLN A 105 12.18 2.27 27.74
N TYR A 106 11.93 1.83 26.51
CA TYR A 106 11.37 0.49 26.26
C TYR A 106 12.27 -0.44 25.43
N HIS A 107 13.46 0.00 25.01
CA HIS A 107 14.38 -0.79 24.18
C HIS A 107 13.66 -1.53 23.03
N LEU A 108 13.04 -0.75 22.13
CA LEU A 108 12.12 -1.28 21.12
C LEU A 108 12.82 -2.29 20.20
N ARG A 109 12.09 -3.34 19.84
CA ARG A 109 12.50 -4.32 18.84
C ARG A 109 12.18 -3.80 17.43
N ALA A 110 12.90 -4.31 16.43
CA ALA A 110 12.64 -3.95 15.04
C ALA A 110 11.19 -4.25 14.61
N THR A 111 10.59 -5.34 15.10
CA THR A 111 9.18 -5.68 14.85
C THR A 111 8.22 -4.66 15.46
N THR A 112 8.55 -4.09 16.62
CA THR A 112 7.77 -3.04 17.28
C THR A 112 7.82 -1.74 16.49
N VAL A 113 9.02 -1.32 16.05
CA VAL A 113 9.20 -0.13 15.19
C VAL A 113 8.45 -0.27 13.86
N PHE A 114 8.48 -1.47 13.28
CA PHE A 114 7.73 -1.76 12.06
C PHE A 114 6.22 -1.65 12.28
N LEU A 115 5.70 -2.16 13.41
CA LEU A 115 4.29 -2.03 13.75
C LEU A 115 3.89 -0.58 14.07
N PHE A 116 4.78 0.21 14.69
CA PHE A 116 4.60 1.65 14.87
C PHE A 116 4.51 2.39 13.53
N THR A 117 5.34 1.99 12.57
CA THR A 117 5.27 2.54 11.20
C THR A 117 3.93 2.22 10.54
N ILE A 118 3.43 0.98 10.69
CA ILE A 118 2.11 0.60 10.20
C ILE A 118 1.00 1.42 10.88
N ALA A 119 1.09 1.63 12.20
CA ALA A 119 0.10 2.41 12.94
C ALA A 119 0.00 3.86 12.44
N VAL A 120 1.15 4.54 12.28
CA VAL A 120 1.20 5.91 11.73
C VAL A 120 0.65 5.95 10.30
N ALA A 121 1.07 5.04 9.43
CA ALA A 121 0.61 5.02 8.06
C ALA A 121 -0.91 4.76 7.94
N LEU A 122 -1.47 3.90 8.81
CA LEU A 122 -2.91 3.64 8.85
C LEU A 122 -3.70 4.79 9.47
N GLY A 123 -3.11 5.53 10.40
CA GLY A 123 -3.65 6.78 10.90
C GLY A 123 -3.76 7.84 9.81
N PHE A 124 -2.70 7.97 9.01
CA PHE A 124 -2.68 8.82 7.82
C PHE A 124 -3.78 8.40 6.83
N THR A 125 -3.87 7.10 6.52
CA THR A 125 -4.95 6.56 5.67
C THR A 125 -6.34 6.92 6.21
N ALA A 126 -6.54 6.89 7.53
CA ALA A 126 -7.84 7.18 8.14
C ALA A 126 -8.22 8.66 7.95
N GLU A 127 -7.28 9.57 8.14
CA GLU A 127 -7.48 10.99 7.87
C GLU A 127 -7.76 11.24 6.38
N GLU A 128 -6.95 10.66 5.49
CA GLU A 128 -7.13 10.82 4.05
C GLU A 128 -8.52 10.30 3.62
N THR A 129 -8.89 9.11 4.11
CA THR A 129 -10.21 8.51 3.86
C THR A 129 -11.34 9.42 4.33
N TRP A 130 -11.20 10.01 5.51
CA TRP A 130 -12.19 10.93 6.04
C TRP A 130 -12.38 12.14 5.13
N ILE A 131 -11.29 12.73 4.61
CA ILE A 131 -11.35 13.84 3.65
C ILE A 131 -12.05 13.43 2.36
N TYR A 132 -11.64 12.31 1.75
CA TYR A 132 -12.21 11.84 0.49
C TYR A 132 -13.72 11.56 0.61
N LEU A 133 -14.14 10.89 1.68
CA LEU A 133 -15.55 10.59 1.91
C LEU A 133 -16.37 11.84 2.25
N SER A 134 -15.79 12.78 3.02
CA SER A 134 -16.48 14.03 3.39
C SER A 134 -16.74 14.93 2.19
N HIS A 135 -15.87 14.89 1.17
CA HIS A 135 -16.02 15.66 -0.08
C HIS A 135 -16.71 14.85 -1.19
N GLY A 136 -17.10 13.59 -0.95
CA GLY A 136 -17.74 12.75 -1.96
C GLY A 136 -16.84 12.42 -3.16
N THR A 137 -15.52 12.51 -3.02
CA THR A 137 -14.55 12.32 -4.12
C THR A 137 -14.10 10.86 -4.28
N SER A 138 -14.53 9.98 -3.37
CA SER A 138 -14.27 8.54 -3.41
C SER A 138 -15.43 7.75 -2.78
N SER A 139 -15.62 6.50 -3.20
CA SER A 139 -16.59 5.59 -2.58
C SER A 139 -15.99 4.89 -1.36
N ILE A 140 -16.85 4.42 -0.45
CA ILE A 140 -16.43 3.63 0.73
C ILE A 140 -15.63 2.39 0.29
N LEU A 141 -16.08 1.71 -0.77
CA LEU A 141 -15.42 0.51 -1.30
C LEU A 141 -13.98 0.80 -1.73
N ASP A 142 -13.77 1.92 -2.40
CA ASP A 142 -12.44 2.33 -2.88
C ASP A 142 -11.49 2.61 -1.71
N ARG A 143 -12.01 3.26 -0.67
CA ARG A 143 -11.23 3.58 0.53
C ARG A 143 -10.91 2.36 1.38
N ILE A 144 -11.79 1.36 1.43
CA ILE A 144 -11.50 0.07 2.07
C ILE A 144 -10.36 -0.65 1.34
N ILE A 145 -10.39 -0.69 0.02
CA ILE A 145 -9.35 -1.36 -0.78
C ILE A 145 -8.02 -0.58 -0.75
N GLY A 146 -8.10 0.75 -0.70
CA GLY A 146 -6.95 1.63 -0.52
C GLY A 146 -6.35 1.62 0.88
N THR A 147 -7.06 1.07 1.88
CA THR A 147 -6.62 1.09 3.30
C THR A 147 -5.16 0.67 3.53
N PRO A 148 -4.67 -0.46 2.97
CA PRO A 148 -3.31 -0.91 3.22
C PRO A 148 -2.23 -0.11 2.45
N VAL A 149 -2.60 0.74 1.50
CA VAL A 149 -1.68 1.27 0.49
C VAL A 149 -0.60 2.18 1.09
N HIS A 150 -0.95 3.13 1.96
CA HIS A 150 0.07 3.95 2.63
C HIS A 150 1.02 3.14 3.51
N ALA A 151 0.52 2.11 4.18
CA ALA A 151 1.39 1.23 4.96
C ALA A 151 2.30 0.37 4.06
N MET A 152 1.88 0.01 2.83
CA MET A 152 2.74 -0.62 1.82
C MET A 152 3.86 0.31 1.32
N PHE A 153 3.57 1.61 1.21
CA PHE A 153 4.57 2.64 0.90
C PHE A 153 5.59 2.71 2.02
N SER A 154 5.12 2.84 3.27
CA SER A 154 5.98 3.07 4.42
C SER A 154 6.77 1.84 4.90
N ALA A 155 6.36 0.62 4.53
CA ALA A 155 6.98 -0.61 5.00
C ALA A 155 8.52 -0.70 4.76
N PRO A 156 9.09 -0.36 3.59
CA PRO A 156 10.53 -0.44 3.36
C PRO A 156 11.34 0.44 4.31
N TRP A 157 10.96 1.70 4.51
CA TRP A 157 11.70 2.58 5.42
C TRP A 157 11.41 2.26 6.88
N GLY A 158 10.20 1.79 7.23
CA GLY A 158 9.89 1.28 8.56
C GLY A 158 10.75 0.06 8.93
N TYR A 159 11.00 -0.82 7.95
CA TYR A 159 11.92 -1.95 8.11
C TYR A 159 13.37 -1.50 8.32
N ALA A 160 13.86 -0.58 7.48
CA ALA A 160 15.22 -0.04 7.61
C ALA A 160 15.41 0.67 8.96
N LEU A 161 14.44 1.48 9.37
CA LEU A 161 14.42 2.16 10.65
C LEU A 161 14.39 1.16 11.83
N GLY A 162 13.59 0.10 11.74
CA GLY A 162 13.54 -0.95 12.75
C GLY A 162 14.87 -1.67 12.93
N ILE A 163 15.57 -1.99 11.84
CA ILE A 163 16.92 -2.56 11.90
C ILE A 163 17.88 -1.57 12.56
N TYR A 164 17.89 -0.31 12.10
CA TYR A 164 18.78 0.72 12.63
C TYR A 164 18.64 0.92 14.14
N ILE A 165 17.40 0.99 14.63
CA ILE A 165 17.12 1.20 16.05
C ILE A 165 17.49 -0.01 16.90
N SER A 166 17.27 -1.22 16.38
CA SER A 166 17.58 -2.47 17.08
C SER A 166 19.06 -2.88 17.01
N ALA A 167 19.86 -2.24 16.15
CA ALA A 167 21.27 -2.54 15.99
C ALA A 167 22.08 -2.10 17.22
N ARG A 168 22.94 -2.99 17.73
CA ARG A 168 23.85 -2.71 18.86
C ARG A 168 24.87 -1.61 18.53
N ARG A 169 25.28 -1.51 17.27
CA ARG A 169 26.19 -0.48 16.76
C ARG A 169 25.52 0.20 15.58
N ARG A 170 25.24 1.49 15.71
CA ARG A 170 24.65 2.32 14.66
C ARG A 170 25.75 2.72 13.69
N LEU A 171 25.72 2.22 12.46
CA LEU A 171 26.68 2.60 11.41
C LEU A 171 26.07 3.65 10.48
N ASN A 172 26.90 4.49 9.87
CA ASN A 172 26.42 5.47 8.88
C ASN A 172 25.69 4.81 7.70
N ARG A 173 26.17 3.64 7.26
CA ARG A 173 25.52 2.82 6.24
C ARG A 173 24.06 2.51 6.53
N ASP A 174 23.68 2.38 7.81
CA ASP A 174 22.31 2.08 8.20
C ASP A 174 21.38 3.30 8.04
N ARG A 175 21.93 4.52 8.15
CA ARG A 175 21.19 5.77 7.87
C ARG A 175 20.94 5.93 6.37
N ASP A 176 21.93 5.61 5.55
CA ASP A 176 21.78 5.64 4.09
C ASP A 176 20.68 4.67 3.63
N LEU A 177 20.56 3.50 4.28
CA LEU A 177 19.48 2.54 4.01
C LEU A 177 18.09 3.12 4.31
N ILE A 178 17.93 3.93 5.36
CA ILE A 178 16.65 4.59 5.67
C ILE A 178 16.31 5.59 4.56
N PHE A 179 17.26 6.42 4.13
CA PHE A 179 17.03 7.40 3.07
C PHE A 179 16.69 6.74 1.73
N ILE A 180 17.44 5.69 1.33
CA ILE A 180 17.16 4.92 0.12
C ILE A 180 15.77 4.28 0.18
N ALA A 181 15.39 3.72 1.34
CA ALA A 181 14.08 3.12 1.53
C ALA A 181 12.94 4.15 1.56
N TRP A 182 13.20 5.36 2.05
CA TRP A 182 12.27 6.49 1.99
C TRP A 182 12.07 6.96 0.55
N LEU A 183 13.15 7.15 -0.22
CA LEU A 183 13.07 7.49 -1.63
C LEU A 183 12.31 6.40 -2.43
N ASN A 184 12.52 5.13 -2.08
CA ASN A 184 11.74 4.03 -2.65
C ASN A 184 10.23 4.20 -2.37
N SER A 185 9.86 4.60 -1.16
CA SER A 185 8.47 4.88 -0.79
C SER A 185 7.90 6.02 -1.63
N VAL A 186 8.63 7.14 -1.76
CA VAL A 186 8.25 8.29 -2.59
C VAL A 186 7.99 7.85 -4.04
N CYS A 187 8.91 7.09 -4.64
CA CYS A 187 8.73 6.61 -6.02
C CYS A 187 7.49 5.73 -6.18
N PHE A 188 7.27 4.78 -5.28
CA PHE A 188 6.11 3.87 -5.37
C PHE A 188 4.79 4.56 -5.05
N HIS A 189 4.79 5.51 -4.13
CA HIS A 189 3.64 6.32 -3.81
C HIS A 189 3.24 7.18 -5.02
N ALA A 190 4.20 7.93 -5.60
CA ALA A 190 3.95 8.68 -6.82
C ALA A 190 3.45 7.78 -7.95
N LEU A 191 4.08 6.62 -8.15
CA LEU A 191 3.68 5.66 -9.18
C LEU A 191 2.23 5.17 -8.98
N VAL A 192 1.85 4.77 -7.76
CA VAL A 192 0.47 4.34 -7.49
C VAL A 192 -0.54 5.45 -7.78
N ASN A 193 -0.25 6.69 -7.38
CA ASN A 193 -1.13 7.82 -7.65
C ASN A 193 -1.24 8.11 -9.16
N ILE A 194 -0.13 8.03 -9.90
CA ILE A 194 -0.09 8.18 -11.36
C ILE A 194 -0.89 7.07 -12.07
N LEU A 195 -0.77 5.82 -11.65
CA LEU A 195 -1.54 4.71 -12.22
C LEU A 195 -3.02 4.83 -11.87
N SER A 196 -3.36 5.30 -10.67
CA SER A 196 -4.74 5.49 -10.21
C SER A 196 -5.47 6.60 -10.95
N ILE A 197 -4.82 7.74 -11.18
CA ILE A 197 -5.39 8.90 -11.87
C ILE A 197 -5.47 8.70 -13.40
N SER A 198 -4.70 7.75 -13.97
CA SER A 198 -4.60 7.56 -15.42
C SER A 198 -5.94 7.32 -16.10
N VAL A 199 -6.91 6.74 -15.38
CA VAL A 199 -8.28 6.48 -15.87
C VAL A 199 -9.03 7.74 -16.31
N ARG A 200 -8.62 8.93 -15.82
CA ARG A 200 -9.23 10.22 -16.16
C ARG A 200 -8.72 10.79 -17.49
N PHE A 201 -7.71 10.17 -18.09
CA PHE A 201 -7.12 10.60 -19.36
C PHE A 201 -7.60 9.73 -20.52
N SER A 202 -7.44 10.24 -21.74
CA SER A 202 -7.78 9.51 -22.97
C SER A 202 -6.84 8.32 -23.19
N GLN A 203 -7.23 7.44 -24.11
CA GLN A 203 -6.33 6.41 -24.64
C GLN A 203 -5.10 7.07 -25.32
N PRO A 204 -3.89 6.49 -25.19
CA PRO A 204 -3.57 5.21 -24.53
C PRO A 204 -3.29 5.31 -23.01
N THR A 205 -3.23 6.52 -22.43
CA THR A 205 -2.84 6.74 -21.03
C THR A 205 -3.73 6.01 -20.03
N ASN A 206 -5.03 5.88 -20.33
CA ASN A 206 -5.97 5.14 -19.49
C ASN A 206 -5.50 3.69 -19.21
N LEU A 207 -4.85 3.02 -20.17
CA LEU A 207 -4.39 1.62 -20.03
C LEU A 207 -3.39 1.41 -18.90
N LEU A 208 -2.75 2.47 -18.40
CA LEU A 208 -1.85 2.38 -17.25
C LEU A 208 -2.55 1.84 -15.98
N ILE A 209 -3.87 1.99 -15.87
CA ILE A 209 -4.63 1.50 -14.71
C ILE A 209 -4.49 -0.02 -14.51
N TYR A 210 -4.30 -0.78 -15.59
CA TYR A 210 -4.08 -2.24 -15.53
C TYR A 210 -2.76 -2.63 -14.86
N GLY A 211 -1.84 -1.67 -14.67
CA GLY A 211 -0.63 -1.86 -13.89
C GLY A 211 -0.82 -1.65 -12.37
N LEU A 212 -1.90 -0.99 -11.94
CA LEU A 212 -2.12 -0.60 -10.54
C LEU A 212 -2.22 -1.81 -9.61
N PHE A 213 -3.19 -2.69 -9.85
CA PHE A 213 -3.41 -3.83 -8.95
C PHE A 213 -2.27 -4.87 -8.96
N PRO A 214 -1.64 -5.19 -10.10
CA PRO A 214 -0.41 -5.99 -10.11
C PRO A 214 0.70 -5.38 -9.24
N LEU A 215 0.87 -4.04 -9.31
CA LEU A 215 1.83 -3.33 -8.48
C LEU A 215 1.45 -3.41 -6.99
N LEU A 216 0.19 -3.14 -6.63
CA LEU A 216 -0.27 -3.24 -5.24
C LEU A 216 -0.11 -4.65 -4.68
N LEU A 217 -0.40 -5.68 -5.46
CA LEU A 217 -0.21 -7.07 -5.07
C LEU A 217 1.28 -7.40 -4.81
N TRP A 218 2.17 -6.90 -5.66
CA TRP A 218 3.62 -7.02 -5.45
C TRP A 218 4.08 -6.27 -4.20
N MET A 219 3.58 -5.05 -3.99
CA MET A 219 3.90 -4.22 -2.82
C MET A 219 3.43 -4.87 -1.52
N PHE A 220 2.24 -5.46 -1.52
CA PHE A 220 1.71 -6.22 -0.39
C PHE A 220 2.56 -7.47 -0.12
N TRP A 221 2.92 -8.22 -1.17
CA TRP A 221 3.84 -9.35 -1.03
C TRP A 221 5.20 -8.91 -0.46
N ARG A 222 5.75 -7.78 -0.92
CA ARG A 222 6.98 -7.19 -0.41
C ARG A 222 6.86 -6.83 1.08
N TRP A 223 5.78 -6.18 1.51
CA TRP A 223 5.52 -5.90 2.93
C TRP A 223 5.55 -7.21 3.73
N GLU A 224 4.77 -8.21 3.35
CA GLU A 224 4.70 -9.49 4.06
C GLU A 224 6.09 -10.16 4.21
N GLN A 225 6.96 -10.01 3.20
CA GLN A 225 8.34 -10.50 3.26
C GLN A 225 9.20 -9.71 4.25
N LEU A 226 9.06 -8.38 4.30
CA LEU A 226 9.78 -7.53 5.27
C LEU A 226 9.37 -7.89 6.70
N LEU A 227 8.07 -8.05 6.96
CA LEU A 227 7.57 -8.48 8.26
C LEU A 227 8.12 -9.86 8.63
N ARG A 228 8.08 -10.84 7.71
CA ARG A 228 8.65 -12.18 7.94
C ARG A 228 10.14 -12.14 8.27
N LYS A 229 10.93 -11.30 7.58
CA LYS A 229 12.35 -11.10 7.86
C LYS A 229 12.58 -10.60 9.28
N LEU A 230 11.82 -9.59 9.73
CA LEU A 230 11.91 -9.09 11.11
C LEU A 230 11.50 -10.14 12.14
N GLN A 231 10.54 -10.99 11.80
CA GLN A 231 10.09 -12.11 12.63
C GLN A 231 11.03 -13.33 12.56
N ARG A 232 12.14 -13.26 11.81
CA ARG A 232 13.06 -14.38 11.55
C ARG A 232 12.37 -15.62 10.98
N LYS A 233 11.26 -15.44 10.26
CA LYS A 233 10.55 -16.51 9.56
C LYS A 233 11.17 -16.75 8.20
N HIS A 234 11.02 -17.97 7.69
CA HIS A 234 11.49 -18.31 6.35
C HIS A 234 10.85 -17.40 5.28
N PRO A 235 11.65 -16.89 4.32
CA PRO A 235 11.15 -16.08 3.22
C PRO A 235 10.24 -16.92 2.31
N LEU A 236 9.22 -16.29 1.73
CA LEU A 236 8.38 -16.93 0.72
C LEU A 236 9.12 -16.89 -0.61
N VAL A 237 10.04 -17.84 -0.80
CA VAL A 237 10.80 -17.97 -2.06
C VAL A 237 9.89 -18.55 -3.15
N LEU A 238 9.86 -17.87 -4.29
CA LEU A 238 9.20 -18.31 -5.54
C LEU A 238 10.20 -18.58 -6.65
N ILE A 239 11.36 -17.93 -6.60
CA ILE A 239 12.45 -18.12 -7.57
C ILE A 239 13.54 -18.93 -6.88
N SER A 240 13.70 -20.19 -7.28
CA SER A 240 14.64 -21.16 -6.70
C SER A 240 15.60 -21.78 -7.72
N GLY A 241 15.49 -21.44 -9.01
CA GLY A 241 16.29 -22.01 -10.08
C GLY A 241 17.79 -21.74 -9.92
N HIS A 242 18.61 -22.74 -10.27
CA HIS A 242 20.08 -22.63 -10.23
C HIS A 242 20.68 -22.06 -11.52
N THR A 243 20.06 -22.33 -12.67
CA THR A 243 20.49 -21.78 -13.96
C THR A 243 19.87 -20.41 -14.22
N SER A 244 20.54 -19.58 -15.00
CA SER A 244 20.01 -18.27 -15.43
C SER A 244 18.67 -18.43 -16.14
N SER A 245 18.56 -19.40 -17.05
CA SER A 245 17.34 -19.73 -17.77
C SER A 245 16.17 -20.07 -16.83
N ALA A 246 16.38 -20.98 -15.85
CA ALA A 246 15.34 -21.34 -14.90
C ALA A 246 14.89 -20.15 -14.04
N ARG A 247 15.81 -19.26 -13.64
CA ARG A 247 15.47 -18.04 -12.88
C ARG A 247 14.68 -17.05 -13.72
N THR A 248 15.03 -16.85 -14.99
CA THR A 248 14.29 -15.97 -15.91
C THR A 248 12.89 -16.50 -16.16
N TRP A 249 12.74 -17.81 -16.38
CA TRP A 249 11.44 -18.46 -16.48
C TRP A 249 10.57 -18.24 -15.23
N GLN A 250 11.12 -18.50 -14.04
CA GLN A 250 10.41 -18.29 -12.78
C GLN A 250 10.05 -16.81 -12.55
N ARG A 251 10.91 -15.87 -12.95
CA ARG A 251 10.60 -14.43 -12.92
C ARG A 251 9.42 -14.09 -13.84
N GLY A 252 9.40 -14.65 -15.05
CA GLY A 252 8.27 -14.51 -15.97
C GLY A 252 6.97 -15.03 -15.36
N LEU A 253 7.00 -16.21 -14.72
CA LEU A 253 5.85 -16.75 -14.01
C LEU A 253 5.41 -15.89 -12.82
N VAL A 254 6.34 -15.28 -12.07
CA VAL A 254 6.00 -14.32 -11.00
C VAL A 254 5.31 -13.09 -11.57
N LEU A 255 5.81 -12.53 -12.67
CA LEU A 255 5.15 -11.41 -13.35
C LEU A 255 3.75 -11.80 -13.82
N LEU A 256 3.59 -13.00 -14.38
CA LEU A 256 2.29 -13.51 -14.82
C LEU A 256 1.31 -13.68 -13.64
N ILE A 257 1.76 -14.21 -12.49
CA ILE A 257 0.94 -14.28 -11.27
C ILE A 257 0.47 -12.90 -10.85
N LEU A 258 1.36 -11.91 -10.83
CA LEU A 258 1.04 -10.55 -10.42
C LEU A 258 0.05 -9.89 -11.39
N SER A 259 0.27 -10.05 -12.70
CA SER A 259 -0.62 -9.51 -13.73
C SER A 259 -2.01 -10.16 -13.67
N LEU A 260 -2.10 -11.49 -13.63
CA LEU A 260 -3.38 -12.21 -13.59
C LEU A 260 -4.12 -11.97 -12.27
N GLY A 261 -3.43 -12.13 -11.13
CA GLY A 261 -4.03 -11.95 -9.80
C GLY A 261 -4.40 -10.50 -9.52
N GLY A 262 -3.56 -9.55 -9.91
CA GLY A 262 -3.85 -8.13 -9.80
C GLY A 262 -5.06 -7.73 -10.66
N ASN A 263 -5.09 -8.11 -11.93
CA ASN A 263 -6.22 -7.75 -12.80
C ASN A 263 -7.51 -8.51 -12.47
N SER A 264 -7.43 -9.71 -11.88
CA SER A 264 -8.57 -10.40 -11.27
C SER A 264 -9.20 -9.55 -10.14
N LEU A 265 -8.39 -9.02 -9.21
CA LEU A 265 -8.86 -8.13 -8.15
C LEU A 265 -9.45 -6.83 -8.71
N PHE A 266 -8.79 -6.25 -9.73
CA PHE A 266 -9.27 -5.05 -10.39
C PHE A 266 -10.64 -5.25 -11.04
N GLY A 267 -10.83 -6.34 -11.79
CA GLY A 267 -12.10 -6.65 -12.43
C GLY A 267 -13.22 -6.93 -11.41
N LEU A 268 -12.93 -7.65 -10.33
CA LEU A 268 -13.89 -7.84 -9.22
C LEU A 268 -14.27 -6.52 -8.55
N LEU A 269 -13.33 -5.57 -8.40
CA LEU A 269 -13.64 -4.24 -7.88
C LEU A 269 -14.53 -3.44 -8.84
N ILE A 270 -14.23 -3.45 -10.14
CA ILE A 270 -15.08 -2.80 -11.15
C ILE A 270 -16.49 -3.38 -11.08
N LEU A 271 -16.61 -4.70 -10.99
CA LEU A 271 -17.89 -5.39 -10.87
C LEU A 271 -18.63 -4.94 -9.60
N ALA A 272 -17.96 -4.94 -8.45
CA ALA A 272 -18.55 -4.49 -7.18
C ALA A 272 -19.02 -3.03 -7.25
N ARG A 273 -18.26 -2.13 -7.90
CA ARG A 273 -18.69 -0.73 -8.12
C ARG A 273 -19.96 -0.66 -8.97
N LYS A 274 -20.02 -1.41 -10.08
CA LYS A 274 -21.20 -1.46 -10.97
C LYS A 274 -22.44 -2.02 -10.28
N ILE A 275 -22.25 -2.99 -9.38
CA ILE A 275 -23.34 -3.67 -8.67
C ILE A 275 -23.83 -2.89 -7.45
N SER A 276 -22.93 -2.17 -6.75
CA SER A 276 -23.28 -1.48 -5.49
C SER A 276 -24.50 -0.54 -5.53
N PRO A 277 -24.80 0.21 -6.62
CA PRO A 277 -26.01 1.04 -6.69
C PRO A 277 -27.25 0.30 -7.20
N LEU A 278 -27.16 -0.98 -7.58
CA LEU A 278 -28.30 -1.73 -8.14
C LEU A 278 -29.37 -1.98 -7.08
N ARG A 279 -30.62 -1.64 -7.43
CA ARG A 279 -31.81 -2.05 -6.66
C ARG A 279 -31.95 -3.56 -6.66
N TRP A 280 -32.40 -4.14 -5.55
CA TRP A 280 -32.53 -5.59 -5.36
C TRP A 280 -33.30 -6.30 -6.48
N GLU A 281 -34.35 -5.67 -7.01
CA GLU A 281 -35.17 -6.21 -8.11
C GLU A 281 -34.35 -6.46 -9.39
N LEU A 282 -33.37 -5.61 -9.69
CA LEU A 282 -32.54 -5.70 -10.89
C LEU A 282 -31.49 -6.82 -10.81
N TRP A 283 -31.24 -7.37 -9.62
CA TRP A 283 -30.31 -8.51 -9.47
C TRP A 283 -30.85 -9.78 -10.11
N PHE A 284 -32.17 -9.91 -10.22
CA PHE A 284 -32.85 -11.07 -10.80
C PHE A 284 -33.26 -10.85 -12.26
N ASP A 285 -32.96 -9.68 -12.84
CA ASP A 285 -33.08 -9.51 -14.29
C ASP A 285 -32.13 -10.49 -14.99
N PRO A 286 -32.61 -11.34 -15.92
CA PRO A 286 -31.78 -12.38 -16.53
C PRO A 286 -30.52 -11.85 -17.22
N LYS A 287 -30.56 -10.65 -17.82
CA LYS A 287 -29.40 -10.06 -18.50
C LYS A 287 -28.37 -9.58 -17.51
N ILE A 288 -28.80 -8.88 -16.45
CA ILE A 288 -27.92 -8.39 -15.40
C ILE A 288 -27.31 -9.56 -14.63
N PHE A 289 -28.13 -10.54 -14.24
CA PHE A 289 -27.67 -11.74 -13.53
C PHE A 289 -26.59 -12.48 -14.35
N TRP A 290 -26.84 -12.71 -15.63
CA TRP A 290 -25.87 -13.38 -16.50
C TRP A 290 -24.58 -12.59 -16.67
N PHE A 291 -24.66 -11.26 -16.82
CA PHE A 291 -23.48 -10.39 -16.85
C PHE A 291 -22.65 -10.52 -15.56
N ILE A 292 -23.30 -10.50 -14.38
CA ILE A 292 -22.61 -10.67 -13.09
C ILE A 292 -21.91 -12.03 -13.03
N VAL A 293 -22.60 -13.11 -13.40
CA VAL A 293 -22.03 -14.47 -13.39
C VAL A 293 -20.82 -14.57 -14.33
N GLN A 294 -20.92 -14.03 -15.55
CA GLN A 294 -19.81 -14.03 -16.51
C GLN A 294 -18.58 -13.29 -15.97
N GLU A 295 -18.77 -12.08 -15.43
CA GLU A 295 -17.68 -11.29 -14.85
C GLU A 295 -17.05 -11.99 -13.64
N LEU A 296 -17.87 -12.60 -12.76
CA LEU A 296 -17.35 -13.38 -11.64
C LEU A 296 -16.52 -14.57 -12.14
N LEU A 297 -17.05 -15.37 -13.07
CA LEU A 297 -16.36 -16.55 -13.60
C LEU A 297 -15.04 -16.17 -14.27
N PHE A 298 -15.04 -15.12 -15.10
CA PHE A 298 -13.84 -14.65 -15.77
C PHE A 298 -12.77 -14.21 -14.77
N ASN A 299 -13.12 -13.32 -13.84
CA ASN A 299 -12.16 -12.79 -12.88
C ASN A 299 -11.69 -13.84 -11.87
N PHE A 300 -12.57 -14.74 -11.40
CA PHE A 300 -12.16 -15.88 -10.58
C PHE A 300 -11.28 -16.86 -11.35
N GLY A 301 -11.53 -17.08 -12.64
CA GLY A 301 -10.68 -17.89 -13.50
C GLY A 301 -9.24 -17.37 -13.57
N LEU A 302 -9.08 -16.05 -13.78
CA LEU A 302 -7.77 -15.40 -13.75
C LEU A 302 -7.08 -15.55 -12.38
N GLY A 303 -7.82 -15.33 -11.29
CA GLY A 303 -7.30 -15.47 -9.93
C GLY A 303 -6.90 -16.91 -9.58
N LEU A 304 -7.70 -17.88 -9.98
CA LEU A 304 -7.42 -19.31 -9.81
C LEU A 304 -6.16 -19.71 -10.58
N LEU A 305 -6.02 -19.27 -11.83
CA LEU A 305 -4.83 -19.53 -12.63
C LEU A 305 -3.58 -18.95 -11.97
N ALA A 306 -3.64 -17.69 -11.51
CA ALA A 306 -2.56 -17.06 -10.76
C ALA A 306 -2.18 -17.87 -9.50
N TRP A 307 -3.17 -18.36 -8.76
CA TRP A 307 -2.96 -19.18 -7.58
C TRP A 307 -2.33 -20.55 -7.90
N LEU A 308 -2.74 -21.20 -8.98
CA LEU A 308 -2.15 -22.47 -9.44
C LEU A 308 -0.67 -22.29 -9.80
N ILE A 309 -0.33 -21.23 -10.54
CA ILE A 309 1.07 -20.91 -10.88
C ILE A 309 1.87 -20.61 -9.60
N TYR A 310 1.29 -19.86 -8.66
CA TYR A 310 1.91 -19.61 -7.35
C TYR A 310 2.21 -20.90 -6.60
N ARG A 311 1.24 -21.83 -6.51
CA ARG A 311 1.43 -23.14 -5.85
C ARG A 311 2.47 -23.99 -6.56
N TYR A 312 2.52 -23.95 -7.88
CA TYR A 312 3.55 -24.61 -8.67
C TYR A 312 4.95 -24.08 -8.30
N LEU A 313 5.17 -22.77 -8.35
CA LEU A 313 6.45 -22.15 -7.97
C LEU A 313 6.81 -22.44 -6.52
N ARG A 314 5.83 -22.42 -5.62
CA ARG A 314 6.06 -22.69 -4.20
C ARG A 314 6.47 -24.14 -3.95
N SER A 315 5.83 -25.10 -4.63
CA SER A 315 6.14 -26.52 -4.49
C SER A 315 7.53 -26.85 -5.04
N LEU A 316 7.92 -26.24 -6.17
CA LEU A 316 9.28 -26.30 -6.69
C LEU A 316 10.27 -25.80 -5.63
N ALA A 317 10.08 -24.59 -5.12
CA ALA A 317 10.98 -23.99 -4.13
C ALA A 317 11.08 -24.84 -2.83
N SER A 318 9.99 -25.48 -2.39
CA SER A 318 10.02 -26.34 -1.20
C SER A 318 10.76 -27.66 -1.43
N ARG A 319 10.56 -28.32 -2.58
CA ARG A 319 11.24 -29.59 -2.89
C ARG A 319 12.76 -29.42 -2.86
N TRP A 320 13.26 -28.32 -3.41
CA TRP A 320 14.69 -27.99 -3.37
C TRP A 320 15.26 -27.79 -1.97
N TYR A 321 14.45 -27.29 -1.02
CA TYR A 321 14.91 -27.11 0.36
C TYR A 321 15.11 -28.45 1.08
N PHE A 322 14.29 -29.46 0.76
CA PHE A 322 14.42 -30.81 1.32
C PHE A 322 15.65 -31.56 0.80
N PHE A 323 16.11 -31.29 -0.42
CA PHE A 323 17.33 -31.91 -0.97
C PHE A 323 18.65 -31.26 -0.50
N LYS A 324 18.59 -30.16 0.28
CA LYS A 324 19.77 -29.40 0.75
C LYS A 324 20.00 -29.46 2.27
N ARG A 325 19.14 -30.15 3.01
CA ARG A 325 19.44 -30.61 4.38
C ARG A 325 19.86 -32.06 4.29
#